data_AF-A0A5C9CWV0-F1
#
_entry.id   AF-A0A5C9CWV0-F1
#
_cell.length_a   1.000
_cell.length_b   1.000
_cell.length_c   1.000
_cell.angle_alpha   90.00
_cell.angle_beta   90.00
_cell.angle_gamma   90.00
#
_symmetry.space_group_name_H-M   'P 1'
#
loop_
_entity.id
_entity.type
_entity.pdbx_description
1 polymer ?
#
loop_
_entity_poly.entity_id
_entity_poly.type
_entity_poly.pdbx_seq_one_letter_code
_entity_poly.pdbx_strand_id
1 'polypeptide(L)'
;MGASKSVGGKLLGLVRDAQRVGFAAALQSRGLTNLVGQSAERVFLGLTDILCPPGGPIDEAIARQALMEAIGDQIEAGVENFDQLTPSQLKEFFLDFVVRSVEGRIMSDIAARMVTVPDDVNQVIHLQEQLHDFIVGCTRNQLGEQLGAAEAIAAVNTDAKVNSIYEAAFGLVKAAGENAE
;
A
#
# COMPACT_ATOMS: atom_id res chain seq x y z
N MET A 1 -11.42 5.06 -0.66
CA MET A 1 -10.37 4.17 -1.18
C MET A 1 -10.34 4.07 -2.70
N GLY A 2 -11.06 4.89 -3.48
CA GLY A 2 -10.97 4.85 -4.95
C GLY A 2 -9.58 5.25 -5.48
N ALA A 3 -8.91 6.22 -4.85
CA ALA A 3 -7.57 6.65 -5.22
C ALA A 3 -6.53 5.58 -4.88
N SER A 4 -6.53 5.03 -3.66
CA SER A 4 -5.63 3.94 -3.26
C SER A 4 -5.80 2.70 -4.15
N LYS A 5 -7.04 2.37 -4.55
CA LYS A 5 -7.31 1.27 -5.50
C LYS A 5 -6.71 1.53 -6.88
N SER A 6 -6.92 2.73 -7.42
CA SER A 6 -6.32 3.15 -8.70
C SER A 6 -4.79 3.06 -8.66
N VAL A 7 -4.18 3.59 -7.59
CA VAL A 7 -2.72 3.56 -7.38
C VAL A 7 -2.21 2.12 -7.26
N GLY A 8 -2.87 1.30 -6.43
CA GLY A 8 -2.53 -0.11 -6.27
C GLY A 8 -2.61 -0.88 -7.58
N GLY A 9 -3.66 -0.67 -8.39
CA GLY A 9 -3.78 -1.27 -9.71
C GLY A 9 -2.68 -0.85 -10.68
N LYS A 10 -2.32 0.44 -10.70
CA LYS A 10 -1.22 0.94 -11.53
C LYS A 10 0.14 0.36 -11.10
N LEU A 11 0.40 0.30 -9.79
CA LEU A 11 1.62 -0.25 -9.20
C LEU A 11 1.76 -1.74 -9.51
N LEU A 12 0.68 -2.50 -9.28
CA LEU A 12 0.62 -3.94 -9.55
C LEU A 12 0.79 -4.24 -11.05
N GLY A 13 0.23 -3.39 -11.93
CA GLY A 13 0.49 -3.43 -13.35
C GLY A 13 1.96 -3.19 -13.72
N LEU A 14 2.62 -2.21 -13.07
CA LEU A 14 4.05 -1.93 -13.28
C LEU A 14 4.91 -3.12 -12.85
N VAL A 15 4.66 -3.68 -11.66
CA VAL A 15 5.35 -4.87 -11.14
C VAL A 15 5.24 -6.03 -12.12
N ARG A 16 4.04 -6.29 -12.65
CA ARG A 16 3.80 -7.35 -13.64
C ARG A 16 4.57 -7.09 -14.94
N ASP A 17 4.50 -5.87 -15.47
CA ASP A 17 5.20 -5.53 -16.71
C ASP A 17 6.72 -5.68 -16.52
N ALA A 18 7.24 -5.26 -15.37
CA ALA A 18 8.65 -5.41 -15.00
C ALA A 18 9.08 -6.88 -14.93
N GLN A 19 8.26 -7.77 -14.37
CA GLN A 19 8.53 -9.20 -14.34
C GLN A 19 8.55 -9.84 -15.74
N ARG A 20 7.75 -9.34 -16.68
CA ARG A 20 7.61 -9.93 -18.01
C ARG A 20 8.66 -9.42 -19.01
N VAL A 21 8.92 -8.12 -19.03
CA VAL A 21 9.77 -7.48 -20.05
C VAL A 21 11.00 -6.78 -19.47
N GLY A 22 11.20 -6.82 -18.16
CA GLY A 22 12.23 -6.06 -17.46
C GLY A 22 11.75 -4.65 -17.10
N PHE A 23 12.28 -4.10 -16.00
CA PHE A 23 11.81 -2.84 -15.44
C PHE A 23 12.11 -1.63 -16.33
N ALA A 24 13.30 -1.56 -16.94
CA ALA A 24 13.62 -0.54 -17.94
C ALA A 24 12.59 -0.48 -19.11
N ALA A 25 12.18 -1.64 -19.65
CA ALA A 25 11.19 -1.69 -20.72
C ALA A 25 9.77 -1.35 -20.21
N ALA A 26 9.44 -1.75 -18.98
CA ALA A 26 8.18 -1.41 -18.33
C ALA A 26 8.04 0.11 -18.12
N LEU A 27 9.11 0.79 -17.67
CA LEU A 27 9.16 2.25 -17.56
C LEU A 27 9.01 2.93 -18.92
N GLN A 28 9.76 2.49 -19.93
CA GLN A 28 9.68 3.04 -21.29
C GLN A 28 8.26 2.95 -21.86
N SER A 29 7.59 1.80 -21.67
CA SER A 29 6.20 1.61 -22.13
C SER A 29 5.19 2.55 -21.48
N ARG A 30 5.56 3.17 -20.34
CA ARG A 30 4.76 4.13 -19.57
C ARG A 30 5.25 5.57 -19.72
N GLY A 31 6.15 5.83 -20.67
CA GLY A 31 6.72 7.16 -20.92
C GLY A 31 7.81 7.60 -19.95
N LEU A 32 8.30 6.69 -19.09
CA LEU A 32 9.26 6.97 -18.02
C LEU A 32 10.72 6.71 -18.41
N THR A 33 11.06 7.04 -19.65
CA THR A 33 12.40 6.74 -20.20
C THR A 33 13.50 7.51 -19.45
N ASN A 34 13.18 8.67 -18.89
CA ASN A 34 14.08 9.49 -18.07
C ASN A 34 14.44 8.87 -16.70
N LEU A 35 13.69 7.87 -16.25
CA LEU A 35 13.94 7.16 -14.99
C LEU A 35 14.77 5.88 -15.18
N VAL A 36 14.99 5.44 -16.42
CA VAL A 36 15.77 4.23 -16.70
C VAL A 36 17.22 4.41 -16.26
N GLY A 37 17.73 3.49 -15.44
CA GLY A 37 19.11 3.52 -14.92
C GLY A 37 19.38 4.59 -13.86
N GLN A 38 18.35 5.25 -13.34
CA GLN A 38 18.47 6.16 -12.20
C GLN A 38 18.56 5.37 -10.88
N SER A 39 18.93 6.05 -9.78
CA SER A 39 18.87 5.45 -8.44
C SER A 39 17.45 5.05 -8.07
N ALA A 40 17.30 4.03 -7.21
CA ALA A 40 16.00 3.60 -6.72
C ALA A 40 15.19 4.77 -6.16
N GLU A 41 15.80 5.65 -5.36
CA GLU A 41 15.17 6.86 -4.83
C GLU A 41 14.53 7.73 -5.94
N ARG A 42 15.28 8.03 -7.00
CA ARG A 42 14.79 8.88 -8.10
C ARG A 42 13.64 8.23 -8.87
N VAL A 43 13.76 6.92 -9.08
CA VAL A 43 12.73 6.11 -9.73
C VAL A 43 11.46 6.11 -8.88
N PHE A 44 11.59 5.81 -7.59
CA PHE A 44 10.49 5.76 -6.63
C PHE A 44 9.77 7.12 -6.50
N LEU A 45 10.50 8.23 -6.45
CA LEU A 45 9.92 9.56 -6.42
C LEU A 45 9.13 9.84 -7.71
N GLY A 46 9.73 9.53 -8.88
CA GLY A 46 9.06 9.67 -10.17
C GLY A 46 7.83 8.77 -10.34
N LEU A 47 7.85 7.57 -9.77
CA LEU A 47 6.67 6.70 -9.69
C LEU A 47 5.57 7.35 -8.84
N THR A 48 5.91 7.97 -7.71
CA THR A 48 4.94 8.62 -6.83
C THR A 48 4.15 9.71 -7.57
N ASP A 49 4.82 10.52 -8.40
CA ASP A 49 4.16 11.62 -9.11
C ASP A 49 3.21 11.16 -10.24
N ILE A 50 3.40 9.95 -10.78
CA ILE A 50 2.54 9.40 -11.84
C ILE A 50 1.44 8.52 -11.28
N LEU A 51 1.76 7.75 -10.25
CA LEU A 51 0.82 6.90 -9.57
C LEU A 51 -0.17 7.78 -8.79
N CYS A 52 0.34 8.78 -8.05
CA CYS A 52 -0.38 9.66 -7.12
C CYS A 52 -0.03 11.15 -7.36
N PRO A 53 -0.52 11.79 -8.44
CA PRO A 53 -0.27 13.21 -8.68
C PRO A 53 -0.79 14.07 -7.51
N PRO A 54 -0.17 15.23 -7.22
CA PRO A 54 -0.64 16.10 -6.14
C PRO A 54 -1.97 16.77 -6.51
N GLY A 55 -2.82 17.03 -5.51
CA GLY A 55 -3.92 18.00 -5.61
C GLY A 55 -5.35 17.45 -5.63
N GLY A 56 -5.59 16.18 -5.30
CA GLY A 56 -6.95 15.64 -5.19
C GLY A 56 -7.41 15.31 -3.76
N PRO A 57 -8.39 14.41 -3.60
CA PRO A 57 -9.11 14.19 -2.34
C PRO A 57 -8.22 13.58 -1.25
N ILE A 58 -8.70 13.57 0.00
CA ILE A 58 -8.00 12.95 1.16
C ILE A 58 -7.52 11.52 0.84
N ASP A 59 -8.29 10.78 0.06
CA ASP A 59 -7.96 9.43 -0.38
C ASP A 59 -6.68 9.35 -1.24
N GLU A 60 -6.40 10.39 -2.03
CA GLU A 60 -5.16 10.51 -2.80
C GLU A 60 -3.98 10.88 -1.92
N ALA A 61 -4.19 11.76 -0.93
CA ALA A 61 -3.17 12.05 0.08
C ALA A 61 -2.78 10.78 0.86
N ILE A 62 -3.76 9.96 1.24
CA ILE A 62 -3.54 8.65 1.87
C ILE A 62 -2.73 7.73 0.94
N ALA A 63 -3.14 7.60 -0.32
CA ALA A 63 -2.43 6.74 -1.27
C ALA A 63 -0.99 7.21 -1.53
N ARG A 64 -0.77 8.52 -1.60
CA ARG A 64 0.57 9.10 -1.77
C ARG A 64 1.43 8.86 -0.54
N GLN A 65 0.89 9.06 0.66
CA GLN A 65 1.61 8.79 1.91
C GLN A 65 1.99 7.32 2.03
N ALA A 66 1.03 6.41 1.81
CA ALA A 66 1.26 4.97 1.86
C ALA A 66 2.35 4.52 0.88
N LEU A 67 2.38 5.10 -0.33
CA LEU A 67 3.40 4.82 -1.32
C LEU A 67 4.78 5.35 -0.89
N MET A 68 4.86 6.57 -0.37
CA MET A 68 6.13 7.16 0.10
C MET A 68 6.72 6.40 1.28
N GLU A 69 5.88 5.95 2.22
CA GLU A 69 6.33 5.14 3.35
C GLU A 69 6.80 3.75 2.91
N ALA A 70 6.06 3.07 2.04
CA ALA A 70 6.49 1.78 1.48
C ALA A 70 7.81 1.90 0.71
N ILE A 71 8.03 3.03 0.02
CA ILE A 71 9.31 3.35 -0.63
C ILE A 71 10.42 3.50 0.41
N GLY A 72 10.15 4.22 1.50
CA GLY A 72 11.07 4.41 2.61
C GLY A 72 11.57 3.07 3.17
N ASP A 73 10.65 2.14 3.43
CA ASP A 73 11.00 0.80 3.93
C ASP A 73 11.94 0.05 2.99
N GLN A 74 11.73 0.16 1.66
CA GLN A 74 12.61 -0.49 0.68
C GLN A 74 14.02 0.14 0.70
N ILE A 75 14.10 1.46 0.81
CA ILE A 75 15.39 2.17 0.90
C ILE A 75 16.12 1.78 2.19
N GLU A 76 15.42 1.73 3.32
CA GLU A 76 15.96 1.29 4.61
C GLU A 76 16.41 -0.18 4.58
N ALA A 77 15.71 -1.03 3.82
CA ALA A 77 16.09 -2.41 3.55
C ALA A 77 17.29 -2.55 2.59
N GLY A 78 17.88 -1.44 2.12
CA GLY A 78 19.08 -1.42 1.28
C GLY A 78 18.83 -1.56 -0.21
N VAL A 79 17.61 -1.25 -0.69
CA VAL A 79 17.32 -1.25 -2.12
C VAL A 79 17.97 -0.05 -2.80
N GLU A 80 19.10 -0.29 -3.46
CA GLU A 80 19.83 0.74 -4.20
C GLU A 80 19.33 0.91 -5.64
N ASN A 81 18.81 -0.18 -6.23
CA ASN A 81 18.31 -0.20 -7.59
C ASN A 81 16.99 -0.98 -7.71
N PHE A 82 15.96 -0.31 -8.21
CA PHE A 82 14.64 -0.90 -8.44
C PHE A 82 14.68 -2.03 -9.48
N ASP A 83 15.56 -1.95 -10.49
CA ASP A 83 15.75 -3.00 -11.51
C ASP A 83 16.21 -4.34 -10.88
N GLN A 84 16.77 -4.31 -9.67
CA GLN A 84 17.31 -5.49 -8.98
C GLN A 84 16.32 -6.11 -8.00
N LEU A 85 15.12 -5.53 -7.85
CA LEU A 85 14.10 -6.06 -6.95
C LEU A 85 13.64 -7.44 -7.43
N THR A 86 13.78 -8.42 -6.55
CA THR A 86 13.26 -9.76 -6.76
C THR A 86 11.73 -9.73 -6.80
N PRO A 87 11.08 -10.72 -7.45
CA PRO A 87 9.62 -10.84 -7.41
C PRO A 87 9.04 -10.86 -6.00
N SER A 88 9.75 -11.46 -5.04
CA SER A 88 9.39 -11.45 -3.63
C SER A 88 9.45 -10.06 -3.00
N GLN A 89 10.48 -9.27 -3.30
CA GLN A 89 10.58 -7.89 -2.79
C GLN A 89 9.50 -6.99 -3.41
N LEU A 90 9.21 -7.14 -4.70
CA LEU A 90 8.12 -6.41 -5.36
C LEU A 90 6.75 -6.79 -4.79
N LYS A 91 6.57 -8.05 -4.42
CA LYS A 91 5.37 -8.53 -3.73
C LYS A 91 5.26 -7.88 -2.34
N GLU A 92 6.31 -7.93 -1.52
CA GLU A 92 6.28 -7.31 -0.19
C GLU A 92 6.02 -5.80 -0.30
N PHE A 93 6.69 -5.10 -1.21
CA PHE A 93 6.45 -3.68 -1.48
C PHE A 93 4.97 -3.38 -1.80
N PHE A 94 4.32 -4.22 -2.60
CA PHE A 94 2.89 -4.07 -2.87
C PHE A 94 2.02 -4.35 -1.65
N LEU A 95 2.33 -5.38 -0.85
CA LEU A 95 1.60 -5.69 0.37
C LEU A 95 1.72 -4.56 1.39
N ASP A 96 2.92 -3.99 1.57
CA ASP A 96 3.18 -2.87 2.48
C ASP A 96 2.38 -1.63 2.06
N PHE A 97 2.35 -1.33 0.76
CA PHE A 97 1.51 -0.26 0.22
C PHE A 97 0.01 -0.46 0.57
N VAL A 98 -0.49 -1.69 0.47
CA VAL A 98 -1.88 -2.02 0.80
C VAL A 98 -2.15 -1.83 2.29
N VAL A 99 -1.27 -2.35 3.16
CA VAL A 99 -1.38 -2.20 4.62
C VAL A 99 -1.51 -0.73 4.98
N ARG A 100 -0.54 0.08 4.54
CA ARG A 100 -0.47 1.53 4.85
C ARG A 100 -1.66 2.30 4.28
N SER A 101 -2.15 1.92 3.10
CA SER A 101 -3.34 2.53 2.50
C SER A 101 -4.62 2.25 3.31
N VAL A 102 -4.77 1.04 3.84
CA VAL A 102 -5.91 0.66 4.69
C VAL A 102 -5.83 1.39 6.03
N GLU A 103 -4.65 1.44 6.66
CA GLU A 103 -4.43 2.17 7.91
C GLU A 103 -4.73 3.66 7.78
N GLY A 104 -4.15 4.33 6.78
CA GLY A 104 -4.41 5.74 6.55
C GLY A 104 -5.88 6.04 6.29
N ARG A 105 -6.60 5.10 5.65
CA ARG A 105 -8.05 5.21 5.48
C ARG A 105 -8.81 5.07 6.79
N ILE A 106 -8.46 4.09 7.61
CA ILE A 106 -9.09 3.86 8.92
C ILE A 106 -8.87 5.08 9.82
N MET A 107 -7.65 5.60 9.89
CA MET A 107 -7.35 6.81 10.67
C MET A 107 -8.16 8.02 10.19
N SER A 108 -8.28 8.20 8.86
CA SER A 108 -9.12 9.26 8.30
C SER A 108 -10.60 9.07 8.64
N ASP A 109 -11.11 7.84 8.66
CA ASP A 109 -12.51 7.54 8.92
C ASP A 109 -12.85 7.58 10.42
N ILE A 110 -11.93 7.22 11.32
CA ILE A 110 -12.07 7.42 12.77
C ILE A 110 -12.31 8.91 13.07
N ALA A 111 -11.42 9.76 12.53
CA ALA A 111 -11.49 11.20 12.72
C ALA A 111 -12.78 11.81 12.12
N ALA A 112 -13.21 11.32 10.95
CA ALA A 112 -14.40 11.83 10.28
C ALA A 112 -15.73 11.32 10.87
N ARG A 113 -15.74 10.13 11.48
CA ARG A 113 -16.96 9.46 11.96
C ARG A 113 -17.17 9.55 13.48
N MET A 114 -16.35 10.35 14.18
CA MET A 114 -16.38 10.49 15.64
C MET A 114 -16.37 9.14 16.36
N VAL A 115 -15.53 8.20 15.89
CA VAL A 115 -15.32 6.95 16.63
C VAL A 115 -14.53 7.30 17.88
N THR A 116 -15.09 7.00 19.05
CA THR A 116 -14.44 7.19 20.35
C THR A 116 -13.19 6.32 20.39
N VAL A 117 -12.05 6.94 20.69
CA VAL A 117 -10.77 6.27 20.94
C VAL A 117 -10.49 6.38 22.45
N PRO A 118 -9.75 5.46 23.06
CA PRO A 118 -9.43 5.55 24.47
C PRO A 118 -8.78 6.89 24.84
N ASP A 119 -9.12 7.45 26.00
CA ASP A 119 -8.53 8.71 26.50
C ASP A 119 -7.08 8.55 26.99
N ASP A 120 -6.63 7.30 27.17
CA ASP A 120 -5.26 6.99 27.57
C ASP A 120 -4.35 6.76 26.35
N VAL A 121 -3.23 7.48 26.32
CA VAL A 121 -2.26 7.42 25.22
C VAL A 121 -1.68 6.01 25.03
N ASN A 122 -1.46 5.25 26.11
CA ASN A 122 -0.93 3.88 25.96
C ASN A 122 -1.96 2.94 25.36
N GLN A 123 -3.24 3.10 25.71
CA GLN A 123 -4.33 2.35 25.10
C GLN A 123 -4.49 2.69 23.61
N VAL A 124 -4.28 3.95 23.21
CA VAL A 124 -4.25 4.36 21.80
C VAL A 124 -3.08 3.71 21.05
N ILE A 125 -1.89 3.70 21.64
CA ILE A 125 -0.70 3.05 21.06
C ILE A 125 -0.95 1.55 20.86
N HIS A 126 -1.46 0.86 21.89
CA HIS A 126 -1.77 -0.56 21.77
C HIS A 126 -2.86 -0.85 20.74
N LEU A 127 -3.87 0.01 20.63
CA LEU A 127 -4.89 -0.12 19.60
C LEU A 127 -4.29 0.05 18.19
N GLN A 128 -3.35 0.99 18.02
CA GLN A 128 -2.64 1.17 16.76
C GLN A 128 -1.80 -0.06 16.40
N GLU A 129 -1.05 -0.62 17.35
CA GLU A 129 -0.25 -1.85 17.17
C GLU A 129 -1.14 -3.04 16.78
N GLN A 130 -2.25 -3.24 17.51
CA GLN A 130 -3.22 -4.30 17.22
C GLN A 130 -3.85 -4.13 15.83
N LEU A 131 -4.19 -2.90 15.46
CA LEU A 131 -4.73 -2.58 14.15
C LEU A 131 -3.72 -2.91 13.05
N HIS A 132 -2.47 -2.50 13.23
CA HIS A 132 -1.38 -2.76 12.29
C HIS A 132 -1.19 -4.27 12.08
N ASP A 133 -0.98 -5.02 13.15
CA ASP A 133 -0.77 -6.48 13.10
C ASP A 133 -1.95 -7.21 12.46
N PHE A 134 -3.18 -6.77 12.77
CA PHE A 134 -4.39 -7.32 12.19
C PHE A 134 -4.46 -7.08 10.67
N ILE A 135 -4.17 -5.86 10.22
CA ILE A 135 -4.19 -5.52 8.79
C ILE A 135 -3.07 -6.25 8.05
N VAL A 136 -1.87 -6.34 8.61
CA VAL A 136 -0.74 -7.12 8.05
C VAL A 136 -1.14 -8.59 7.88
N GLY A 137 -1.68 -9.21 8.93
CA GLY A 137 -2.13 -10.60 8.91
C GLY A 137 -3.22 -10.83 7.85
N CYS A 138 -4.25 -9.98 7.81
CA CYS A 138 -5.31 -10.06 6.81
C CYS A 138 -4.78 -9.87 5.39
N THR A 139 -3.88 -8.91 5.18
CA THR A 139 -3.29 -8.59 3.87
C THR A 139 -2.43 -9.74 3.36
N ARG A 140 -1.56 -10.31 4.21
CA ARG A 140 -0.73 -11.47 3.84
C ARG A 140 -1.57 -12.71 3.56
N ASN A 141 -2.61 -12.97 4.35
CA ASN A 141 -3.50 -14.10 4.13
C ASN A 141 -4.32 -13.95 2.84
N GLN A 142 -4.95 -12.80 2.63
CA GLN A 142 -5.87 -12.62 1.51
C GLN A 142 -5.15 -12.33 0.19
N LEU A 143 -4.05 -11.59 0.20
CA LEU A 143 -3.34 -11.18 -1.02
C LEU A 143 -2.02 -11.94 -1.20
N GLY A 144 -1.30 -12.22 -0.11
CA GLY A 144 0.03 -12.83 -0.16
C GLY A 144 0.07 -14.22 -0.82
N GLU A 145 -0.91 -15.08 -0.58
CA GLU A 145 -0.95 -16.41 -1.20
C GLU A 145 -1.18 -16.37 -2.72
N GLN A 146 -1.89 -15.35 -3.21
CA GLN A 146 -2.28 -15.25 -4.63
C GLN A 146 -1.24 -14.56 -5.50
N LEU A 147 -0.38 -13.74 -4.90
CA LEU A 147 0.74 -13.06 -5.58
C LEU A 147 1.91 -14.00 -5.89
N GLY A 148 1.84 -15.29 -5.50
CA GLY A 148 2.92 -16.27 -5.70
C GLY A 148 3.09 -16.81 -7.12
N ALA A 149 2.11 -16.61 -8.01
CA ALA A 149 2.20 -17.00 -9.42
C ALA A 149 2.09 -15.76 -10.33
N ALA A 150 3.09 -15.54 -11.20
CA ALA A 150 3.18 -14.39 -12.11
C ALA A 150 1.93 -14.19 -13.00
N GLU A 151 1.14 -15.24 -13.20
CA GLU A 151 -0.08 -15.26 -14.02
C GLU A 151 -1.37 -14.96 -13.21
N ALA A 152 -1.35 -15.08 -11.88
CA ALA A 152 -2.53 -14.88 -11.02
C ALA A 152 -2.87 -13.40 -10.78
N ILE A 153 -1.87 -12.51 -10.91
CA ILE A 153 -1.96 -11.07 -10.65
C ILE A 153 -3.00 -10.36 -11.54
N ALA A 154 -3.34 -10.93 -12.71
CA ALA A 154 -4.29 -10.35 -13.66
C ALA A 154 -5.78 -10.58 -13.31
N ALA A 155 -6.10 -11.48 -12.38
CA ALA A 155 -7.48 -11.87 -12.04
C ALA A 155 -7.81 -11.78 -10.54
N VAL A 156 -6.89 -11.27 -9.71
CA VAL A 156 -7.18 -11.03 -8.29
C VAL A 156 -8.22 -9.90 -8.22
N ASN A 157 -9.34 -10.17 -7.56
CA ASN A 157 -10.29 -9.14 -7.14
C ASN A 157 -9.68 -8.34 -5.98
N THR A 158 -8.55 -7.68 -6.24
CA THR A 158 -7.75 -6.93 -5.27
C THR A 158 -8.62 -5.88 -4.60
N ASP A 159 -9.51 -5.26 -5.37
CA ASP A 159 -10.44 -4.26 -4.85
C ASP A 159 -11.41 -4.82 -3.81
N ALA A 160 -12.02 -5.98 -4.05
CA ALA A 160 -12.91 -6.61 -3.07
C ALA A 160 -12.15 -7.07 -1.83
N LYS A 161 -10.92 -7.56 -2.00
CA LYS A 161 -10.08 -8.00 -0.88
C LYS A 161 -9.62 -6.84 -0.01
N VAL A 162 -9.09 -5.78 -0.61
CA VAL A 162 -8.72 -4.55 0.11
C VAL A 162 -9.94 -3.98 0.83
N ASN A 163 -11.13 -4.02 0.22
CA ASN A 163 -12.37 -3.59 0.87
C ASN A 163 -12.73 -4.47 2.07
N SER A 164 -12.60 -5.79 1.94
CA SER A 164 -12.86 -6.74 3.03
C SER A 164 -11.88 -6.56 4.20
N ILE A 165 -10.59 -6.33 3.90
CA ILE A 165 -9.57 -6.03 4.91
C ILE A 165 -9.93 -4.74 5.66
N TYR A 166 -10.29 -3.68 4.93
CA TYR A 166 -10.75 -2.42 5.51
C TYR A 166 -11.97 -2.59 6.41
N GLU A 167 -13.01 -3.28 5.95
CA GLU A 167 -14.24 -3.47 6.73
C GLU A 167 -13.99 -4.26 8.02
N ALA A 168 -13.17 -5.31 7.96
CA ALA A 168 -12.79 -6.10 9.12
C ALA A 168 -11.98 -5.27 10.14
N ALA A 169 -10.98 -4.53 9.66
CA ALA A 169 -10.13 -3.71 10.52
C ALA A 169 -10.90 -2.52 11.12
N PHE A 170 -11.80 -1.89 10.37
CA PHE A 170 -12.69 -0.86 10.89
C PHE A 170 -13.65 -1.39 11.96
N GLY A 171 -14.14 -2.64 11.80
CA GLY A 171 -14.92 -3.33 12.82
C GLY A 171 -14.15 -3.55 14.13
N LEU A 172 -12.88 -3.91 14.05
CA LEU A 172 -12.00 -4.07 15.22
C LEU A 172 -11.86 -2.75 16.00
N VAL A 173 -11.56 -1.65 15.30
CA VAL A 173 -11.44 -0.34 15.95
C VAL A 173 -12.75 0.08 16.61
N LYS A 174 -13.87 -0.12 15.93
CA LYS A 174 -15.18 0.23 16.47
C LYS A 174 -15.49 -0.54 17.76
N ALA A 175 -15.23 -1.85 17.77
CA ALA A 175 -15.42 -2.68 18.96
C ALA A 175 -14.50 -2.27 20.11
N ALA A 176 -13.26 -1.86 19.82
CA ALA A 176 -12.34 -1.36 20.85
C ALA A 176 -12.83 -0.04 21.47
N GLY A 177 -13.37 0.88 20.64
CA GLY A 177 -13.96 2.14 21.11
C GLY A 177 -15.20 1.93 21.99
N GLU A 178 -16.09 1.02 21.62
CA GLU A 178 -17.30 0.69 22.41
C GLU A 178 -16.99 0.04 23.77
N ASN A 179 -15.85 -0.65 23.89
CA ASN A 179 -15.42 -1.29 25.15
C ASN A 179 -14.62 -0.37 26.07
N ALA A 180 -14.29 0.86 25.63
CA ALA A 180 -13.54 1.85 26.40
C ALA A 180 -14.44 2.85 27.15
N GLU A 181 -15.76 2.81 26.92
CA GLU A 181 -16.80 3.55 27.67
C GLU A 181 -17.21 2.82 28.96
#